data_AF-I1GZS4-F1
#
_entry.id   AF-I1GZS4-F1
#
_cell.length_a   1.000
_cell.length_b   1.000
_cell.length_c   1.000
_cell.angle_alpha   90.00
_cell.angle_beta   90.00
_cell.angle_gamma   90.00
#
_symmetry.space_group_name_H-M   'P 1'
#
loop_
_entity.id
_entity.type
_entity.pdbx_description
1 polymer ?
#
loop_
_entity_poly.entity_id
_entity_poly.type
_entity_poly.pdbx_seq_one_letter_code
_entity_poly.pdbx_strand_id
1 'polypeptide(L)'
;MEAKGGATTAVAVLLLLLVVVPEACRAERFVVGDAARWTWGYNYTDWVIRKGPFFQNDSLVFTYDPPNATTHAHSVYLMRSLAEYQSCNLKAAKLVAGVMQGAGSGYEFVLKKRKPHYFVCGERAGLHCTAGQMKFVVKPKSSACRD
;
A
#
# COMPACT_ATOMS: atom_id res chain seq x y z
N MET A 1 54.71 6.04 55.19
CA MET A 1 53.99 4.82 54.76
C MET A 1 52.54 5.03 55.12
N GLU A 2 51.53 4.98 54.26
CA GLU A 2 51.35 4.72 52.84
C GLU A 2 49.98 5.34 52.54
N ALA A 3 49.85 6.05 51.42
CA ALA A 3 48.57 6.52 50.90
C ALA A 3 47.86 5.38 50.14
N LYS A 4 46.52 5.42 50.07
CA LYS A 4 45.62 4.90 49.01
C LYS A 4 44.18 5.09 49.52
N GLY A 5 43.28 5.86 48.91
CA GLY A 5 43.07 6.15 47.49
C GLY A 5 41.88 5.32 46.99
N GLY A 6 40.74 5.94 46.69
CA GLY A 6 39.60 5.25 46.08
C GLY A 6 38.29 6.03 46.25
N ALA A 7 38.06 7.05 45.45
CA ALA A 7 37.21 7.00 44.24
C ALA A 7 35.74 7.36 44.54
N THR A 8 35.48 8.68 44.56
CA THR A 8 34.14 9.26 44.47
C THR A 8 33.53 8.92 43.11
N THR A 9 32.54 8.04 43.08
CA THR A 9 31.74 7.76 41.87
C THR A 9 30.87 8.97 41.54
N ALA A 10 31.28 9.75 40.53
CA ALA A 10 30.43 10.77 39.93
C ALA A 10 29.25 10.08 39.25
N VAL A 11 28.06 10.20 39.81
CA VAL A 11 26.81 9.74 39.18
C VAL A 11 26.53 10.67 38.00
N ALA A 12 26.94 10.25 36.81
CA ALA A 12 26.59 10.94 35.57
C ALA A 12 25.07 10.82 35.37
N VAL A 13 24.35 11.93 35.57
CA VAL A 13 22.92 12.03 35.23
C VAL A 13 22.81 11.96 33.71
N LEU A 14 22.55 10.74 33.20
CA LEU A 14 22.29 10.51 31.80
C LEU A 14 20.91 11.12 31.48
N LEU A 15 20.91 12.36 30.97
CA LEU A 15 19.73 12.97 30.37
C LEU A 15 19.31 12.12 29.17
N LEU A 16 18.37 11.20 29.39
CA LEU A 16 17.56 10.61 28.33
C LEU A 16 16.69 11.72 27.74
N LEU A 17 17.24 12.43 26.75
CA LEU A 17 16.45 13.17 25.79
C LEU A 17 15.57 12.14 25.08
N LEU A 18 14.33 11.97 25.55
CA LEU A 18 13.27 11.40 24.74
C LEU A 18 13.10 12.35 23.57
N VAL A 19 13.83 12.11 22.47
CA VAL A 19 13.55 12.75 21.20
C VAL A 19 12.18 12.20 20.81
N VAL A 20 11.12 12.92 21.19
CA VAL A 20 9.78 12.71 20.68
C VAL A 20 9.88 13.13 19.23
N VAL A 21 10.27 12.18 18.37
CA VAL A 21 10.17 12.37 16.92
C VAL A 21 8.67 12.53 16.66
N PRO A 22 8.17 13.70 16.24
CA PRO A 22 6.77 13.83 15.88
C PRO A 22 6.50 12.81 14.77
N GLU A 23 5.42 12.05 14.85
CA GLU A 23 4.92 11.27 13.69
C GLU A 23 4.91 12.20 12.48
N ALA A 24 5.83 11.96 11.54
CA ALA A 24 6.06 12.89 10.46
C ALA A 24 4.84 12.89 9.53
N CYS A 25 4.40 14.08 9.12
CA CYS A 25 3.46 14.24 8.02
C CYS A 25 4.11 13.80 6.70
N ARG A 26 4.18 12.49 6.47
CA ARG A 26 4.85 11.92 5.31
C ARG A 26 3.90 10.98 4.58
N ALA A 27 3.89 11.11 3.25
CA ALA A 27 3.27 10.14 2.37
C ALA A 27 3.99 8.78 2.47
N GLU A 28 3.23 7.72 2.73
CA GLU A 28 3.74 6.37 2.74
C GLU A 28 3.55 5.65 1.41
N ARG A 29 4.31 4.57 1.26
CA ARG A 29 4.24 3.67 0.12
C ARG A 29 3.77 2.31 0.62
N PHE A 30 2.68 1.82 0.04
CA PHE A 30 2.07 0.56 0.39
C PHE A 30 2.16 -0.41 -0.78
N VAL A 31 2.85 -1.52 -0.60
CA VAL A 31 2.77 -2.63 -1.56
C VAL A 31 1.40 -3.27 -1.41
N VAL A 32 0.61 -3.25 -2.48
CA VAL A 32 -0.74 -3.83 -2.47
C VAL A 32 -0.65 -5.33 -2.23
N GLY A 33 -1.29 -5.81 -1.16
CA GLY A 33 -1.24 -7.22 -0.75
C GLY A 33 0.03 -7.63 0.01
N ASP A 34 0.92 -6.69 0.34
CA ASP A 34 2.18 -6.98 1.04
C ASP A 34 2.99 -8.10 0.36
N ALA A 35 3.32 -9.17 1.09
CA ALA A 35 4.06 -10.31 0.55
C ALA A 35 3.26 -11.08 -0.52
N ALA A 36 1.93 -11.04 -0.48
CA ALA A 36 1.09 -11.70 -1.47
C ALA A 36 1.05 -10.94 -2.81
N ARG A 37 1.42 -9.65 -2.81
CA ARG A 37 1.45 -8.79 -3.99
C ARG A 37 0.06 -8.71 -4.67
N TRP A 38 0.00 -8.29 -5.94
CA TRP A 38 -1.22 -8.26 -6.73
C TRP A 38 -1.47 -9.63 -7.40
N THR A 39 -2.13 -10.53 -6.68
CA THR A 39 -2.41 -11.92 -7.04
C THR A 39 -3.88 -12.35 -6.88
N TRP A 40 -4.22 -13.49 -7.48
CA TRP A 40 -5.52 -14.15 -7.45
C TRP A 40 -5.88 -14.68 -6.06
N GLY A 41 -7.15 -14.55 -5.67
CA GLY A 41 -7.74 -15.17 -4.48
C GLY A 41 -7.33 -14.54 -3.15
N TYR A 42 -6.58 -13.44 -3.18
CA TYR A 42 -6.16 -12.74 -1.98
C TYR A 42 -7.25 -11.81 -1.45
N ASN A 43 -7.43 -11.76 -0.13
CA ASN A 43 -8.44 -10.92 0.50
C ASN A 43 -7.94 -9.47 0.65
N TYR A 44 -8.07 -8.68 -0.41
CA TYR A 44 -7.68 -7.28 -0.38
C TYR A 44 -8.58 -6.40 0.50
N THR A 45 -9.81 -6.84 0.79
CA THR A 45 -10.70 -6.11 1.71
C THR A 45 -10.13 -6.14 3.12
N ASP A 46 -9.74 -7.31 3.61
CA ASP A 46 -9.06 -7.46 4.91
C ASP A 46 -7.73 -6.71 4.91
N TRP A 47 -6.95 -6.79 3.83
CA TRP A 47 -5.70 -6.03 3.70
C TRP A 47 -5.92 -4.52 3.83
N VAL A 48 -6.89 -3.92 3.11
CA VAL A 48 -7.17 -2.48 3.25
C VAL A 48 -7.55 -2.12 4.69
N ILE A 49 -8.37 -2.94 5.34
CA ILE A 49 -8.82 -2.70 6.72
C ILE A 49 -7.65 -2.73 7.70
N ARG A 50 -6.76 -3.73 7.59
CA ARG A 50 -5.62 -3.89 8.50
C ARG A 50 -4.47 -2.93 8.22
N LYS A 51 -4.27 -2.57 6.95
CA LYS A 51 -3.15 -1.74 6.51
C LYS A 51 -3.42 -0.25 6.68
N GLY A 52 -4.69 0.15 6.60
CA GLY A 52 -5.08 1.54 6.79
C GLY A 52 -4.81 2.05 8.22
N PRO A 53 -5.00 3.36 8.45
CA PRO A 53 -5.59 4.32 7.51
C PRO A 53 -4.66 4.71 6.36
N PHE A 54 -5.26 4.97 5.20
CA PHE A 54 -4.58 5.58 4.06
C PHE A 54 -4.89 7.07 4.03
N PHE A 55 -3.92 7.86 3.56
CA PHE A 55 -3.96 9.31 3.52
C PHE A 55 -3.70 9.84 2.12
N GLN A 56 -4.03 11.12 1.90
CA GLN A 56 -3.74 11.76 0.62
C GLN A 56 -2.23 11.79 0.39
N ASN A 57 -1.86 11.59 -0.87
CA ASN A 57 -0.48 11.46 -1.33
C ASN A 57 0.23 10.15 -0.96
N ASP A 58 -0.40 9.27 -0.17
CA ASP A 58 0.09 7.89 -0.06
C ASP A 58 0.08 7.22 -1.43
N SER A 59 1.03 6.32 -1.63
CA SER A 59 1.23 5.58 -2.87
C SER A 59 0.85 4.12 -2.69
N LEU A 60 0.08 3.59 -3.64
CA LEU A 60 -0.20 2.17 -3.78
C LEU A 60 0.72 1.60 -4.85
N VAL A 61 1.56 0.64 -4.49
CA VAL A 61 2.51 0.00 -5.39
C VAL A 61 1.96 -1.38 -5.76
N PHE A 62 1.54 -1.51 -7.01
CA PHE A 62 1.08 -2.75 -7.60
C PHE A 62 2.27 -3.51 -8.18
N THR A 63 2.58 -4.66 -7.61
CA THR A 63 3.63 -5.55 -8.13
C THR A 63 3.00 -6.85 -8.60
N TYR A 64 3.37 -7.29 -9.81
CA TYR A 64 2.93 -8.54 -10.41
C TYR A 64 3.89 -8.90 -11.54
N ASP A 65 4.05 -10.20 -11.77
CA ASP A 65 5.04 -10.69 -12.73
C ASP A 65 4.52 -10.52 -14.17
N PRO A 66 5.40 -10.19 -15.14
CA PRO A 66 5.04 -10.20 -16.55
C PRO A 66 4.44 -11.54 -16.97
N PRO A 67 3.44 -11.55 -17.87
CA PRO A 67 2.90 -12.78 -18.40
C PRO A 67 3.95 -13.56 -19.18
N ASN A 68 3.93 -14.88 -19.03
CA ASN A 68 4.74 -15.82 -19.80
C ASN A 68 3.96 -17.13 -19.99
N ALA A 69 4.61 -18.22 -20.41
CA ALA A 69 3.96 -19.50 -20.64
C ALA A 69 3.21 -20.07 -19.40
N THR A 70 3.65 -19.72 -18.19
CA THR A 70 3.10 -20.22 -16.92
C THR A 70 2.52 -19.12 -16.02
N THR A 71 2.93 -17.87 -16.22
CA THR A 71 2.45 -16.72 -15.45
C THR A 71 1.30 -16.04 -16.16
N HIS A 72 0.15 -15.94 -15.50
CA HIS A 72 -1.01 -15.23 -16.04
C HIS A 72 -0.78 -13.72 -16.02
N ALA A 73 -1.33 -13.04 -17.02
CA ALA A 73 -1.31 -11.58 -17.04
C ALA A 73 -2.10 -11.00 -15.87
N HIS A 74 -1.62 -9.87 -15.36
CA HIS A 74 -2.36 -9.00 -14.43
C HIS A 74 -2.32 -7.57 -14.94
N SER A 75 -3.36 -6.81 -14.64
CA SER A 75 -3.44 -5.37 -14.90
C SER A 75 -4.13 -4.67 -13.75
N VAL A 76 -4.12 -3.34 -13.78
CA VAL A 76 -4.80 -2.51 -12.81
C VAL A 76 -5.70 -1.53 -13.55
N TYR A 77 -6.99 -1.61 -13.26
CA TYR A 77 -8.01 -0.69 -13.74
C TYR A 77 -8.59 0.10 -12.57
N LEU A 78 -8.93 1.36 -12.84
CA LEU A 78 -9.69 2.21 -11.94
C LEU A 78 -11.14 2.35 -12.44
N MET A 79 -12.09 1.89 -11.65
CA MET A 79 -13.53 1.94 -11.98
C MET A 79 -14.11 3.32 -11.70
N ARG A 80 -15.15 3.72 -12.44
CA ARG A 80 -15.76 5.06 -12.29
C ARG A 80 -16.76 5.11 -11.14
N SER A 81 -17.37 3.98 -10.79
CA SER A 81 -18.43 3.90 -9.79
C SER A 81 -18.38 2.60 -8.97
N LEU A 82 -19.09 2.61 -7.84
CA LEU A 82 -19.28 1.41 -7.01
C LEU A 82 -20.04 0.31 -7.75
N ALA A 83 -21.07 0.66 -8.54
CA ALA A 83 -21.88 -0.33 -9.28
C ALA A 83 -21.06 -1.07 -10.34
N GLU A 84 -20.23 -0.34 -11.11
CA GLU A 84 -19.31 -0.95 -12.08
C GLU A 84 -18.24 -1.79 -11.38
N TYR A 85 -17.72 -1.32 -10.24
CA TYR A 85 -16.80 -2.10 -9.42
C TYR A 85 -17.43 -3.41 -8.94
N GLN A 86 -18.65 -3.37 -8.38
CA GLN A 86 -19.35 -4.55 -7.87
C GLN A 86 -19.60 -5.58 -8.98
N SER A 87 -20.07 -5.12 -10.13
CA SER A 87 -20.35 -5.96 -11.31
C SER A 87 -19.10 -6.33 -12.13
N CYS A 88 -17.92 -5.78 -11.81
CA CYS A 88 -16.72 -5.90 -12.64
C CYS A 88 -16.98 -5.53 -14.11
N ASN A 89 -17.75 -4.46 -14.36
CA ASN A 89 -18.00 -3.95 -15.71
C ASN A 89 -16.89 -2.98 -16.14
N LEU A 90 -15.93 -3.48 -16.93
CA LEU A 90 -14.76 -2.70 -17.35
C LEU A 90 -14.99 -1.75 -18.53
N LYS A 91 -16.19 -1.69 -19.14
CA LYS A 91 -16.43 -0.94 -20.38
C LYS A 91 -15.95 0.52 -20.35
N ALA A 92 -16.10 1.19 -19.20
CA ALA A 92 -15.66 2.57 -18.99
C ALA A 92 -14.52 2.70 -17.96
N ALA A 93 -13.90 1.58 -17.57
CA ALA A 93 -12.81 1.58 -16.61
C ALA A 93 -11.53 2.13 -17.24
N LYS A 94 -10.73 2.84 -16.45
CA LYS A 94 -9.45 3.39 -16.91
C LYS A 94 -8.35 2.38 -16.61
N LEU A 95 -7.64 1.90 -17.64
CA LEU A 95 -6.37 1.18 -17.45
C LEU A 95 -5.35 2.15 -16.84
N VAL A 96 -4.81 1.81 -15.68
CA VAL A 96 -3.75 2.60 -15.02
C VAL A 96 -2.41 1.87 -15.05
N ALA A 97 -2.41 0.54 -15.06
CA ALA A 97 -1.22 -0.28 -15.25
C ALA A 97 -1.52 -1.49 -16.15
N GLY A 98 -0.82 -1.59 -17.27
CA GLY A 98 -0.84 -2.73 -18.19
C GLY A 98 0.04 -3.89 -17.72
N VAL A 99 0.04 -4.96 -18.50
CA VAL A 99 0.57 -6.28 -18.09
C VAL A 99 2.06 -6.35 -17.79
N MET A 100 2.84 -5.38 -18.28
CA MET A 100 4.28 -5.30 -18.01
C MET A 100 4.64 -4.36 -16.86
N GLN A 101 3.72 -3.48 -16.44
CA GLN A 101 4.02 -2.35 -15.55
C GLN A 101 4.10 -2.75 -14.07
N GLY A 102 3.68 -3.96 -13.70
CA GLY A 102 3.84 -4.51 -12.35
C GLY A 102 5.22 -5.08 -12.06
N ALA A 103 6.09 -5.18 -13.07
CA ALA A 103 7.43 -5.74 -12.95
C ALA A 103 8.42 -4.77 -12.26
N GLY A 104 9.59 -5.28 -11.88
CA GLY A 104 10.65 -4.47 -11.26
C GLY A 104 10.18 -3.80 -9.97
N SER A 105 10.21 -2.47 -9.93
CA SER A 105 9.73 -1.69 -8.78
C SER A 105 8.19 -1.65 -8.64
N GLY A 106 7.46 -2.17 -9.62
CA GLY A 106 5.99 -2.12 -9.69
C GLY A 106 5.44 -0.80 -10.21
N TYR A 107 4.13 -0.79 -10.42
CA TYR A 107 3.37 0.40 -10.81
C TYR A 107 2.92 1.17 -9.57
N GLU A 108 3.23 2.47 -9.53
CA GLU A 108 2.85 3.33 -8.42
C GLU A 108 1.65 4.21 -8.76
N PHE A 109 0.62 4.13 -7.92
CA PHE A 109 -0.55 5.00 -7.97
C PHE A 109 -0.61 5.90 -6.74
N VAL A 110 -0.53 7.21 -6.94
CA VAL A 110 -0.63 8.20 -5.85
C VAL A 110 -2.09 8.56 -5.56
N LEU A 111 -2.52 8.41 -4.31
CA LEU A 111 -3.86 8.74 -3.82
C LEU A 111 -4.08 10.25 -3.68
N LYS A 112 -4.19 10.96 -4.82
CA LYS A 112 -4.34 12.43 -4.85
C LYS A 112 -5.73 12.93 -4.47
N LYS A 113 -6.79 12.19 -4.79
CA LYS A 113 -8.18 12.66 -4.63
C LYS A 113 -8.81 12.10 -3.37
N ARG A 114 -9.47 12.93 -2.56
CA ARG A 114 -10.21 12.49 -1.37
C ARG A 114 -11.55 11.85 -1.69
N LYS A 115 -11.52 10.75 -2.43
CA LYS A 115 -12.70 9.97 -2.85
C LYS A 115 -12.39 8.47 -2.84
N PRO A 116 -13.40 7.59 -2.85
CA PRO A 116 -13.17 6.18 -3.10
C PRO A 116 -12.49 5.97 -4.46
N HIS A 117 -11.46 5.15 -4.46
CA HIS A 117 -10.82 4.59 -5.65
C HIS A 117 -11.13 3.10 -5.67
N TYR A 118 -11.64 2.64 -6.81
CA TYR A 118 -12.10 1.28 -7.01
C TYR A 118 -11.11 0.58 -7.94
N PHE A 119 -10.20 -0.22 -7.40
CA PHE A 119 -9.18 -0.91 -8.18
C PHE A 119 -9.61 -2.34 -8.47
N VAL A 120 -9.36 -2.80 -9.70
CA VAL A 120 -9.64 -4.19 -10.13
C VAL A 120 -8.56 -4.68 -11.10
N CYS A 121 -8.44 -6.01 -11.23
CA CYS A 121 -7.70 -6.64 -12.32
C CYS A 121 -8.64 -6.90 -13.49
N GLY A 122 -8.30 -6.39 -14.68
CA GLY A 122 -9.15 -6.50 -15.86
C GLY A 122 -8.94 -7.75 -16.70
N GLU A 123 -7.89 -8.52 -16.38
CA GLU A 123 -7.47 -9.66 -17.18
C GLU A 123 -8.51 -10.77 -17.25
N ARG A 124 -8.43 -11.54 -18.34
CA ARG A 124 -9.39 -12.60 -18.70
C ARG A 124 -10.83 -12.08 -18.74
N ALA A 125 -11.03 -10.96 -19.44
CA ALA A 125 -12.34 -10.31 -19.59
C ALA A 125 -13.06 -10.07 -18.25
N GLY A 126 -12.32 -9.66 -17.22
CA GLY A 126 -12.86 -9.38 -15.88
C GLY A 126 -12.97 -10.59 -14.95
N LEU A 127 -12.59 -11.80 -15.37
CA LEU A 127 -12.61 -13.00 -14.52
C LEU A 127 -11.74 -12.83 -13.27
N HIS A 128 -10.60 -12.15 -13.38
CA HIS A 128 -9.73 -11.87 -12.23
C HIS A 128 -10.42 -10.96 -11.19
N CYS A 129 -11.31 -10.06 -11.62
CA CYS A 129 -12.12 -9.24 -10.73
C CYS A 129 -13.26 -10.04 -10.11
N THR A 130 -14.00 -10.84 -10.90
CA THR A 130 -15.22 -11.54 -10.43
C THR A 130 -14.91 -12.76 -9.59
N ALA A 131 -14.12 -13.70 -10.14
CA ALA A 131 -13.79 -14.97 -9.51
C ALA A 131 -12.45 -14.90 -8.76
N GLY A 132 -11.49 -14.16 -9.30
CA GLY A 132 -10.17 -14.02 -8.70
C GLY A 132 -10.11 -13.08 -7.51
N GLN A 133 -11.21 -12.39 -7.18
CA GLN A 133 -11.28 -11.41 -6.09
C GLN A 133 -10.15 -10.35 -6.13
N MET A 134 -9.56 -10.10 -7.29
CA MET A 134 -8.48 -9.13 -7.48
C MET A 134 -9.08 -7.73 -7.61
N LYS A 135 -9.61 -7.23 -6.49
CA LYS A 135 -10.32 -5.96 -6.41
C LYS A 135 -10.33 -5.42 -4.98
N PHE A 136 -10.28 -4.11 -4.84
CA PHE A 136 -10.50 -3.44 -3.55
C PHE A 136 -10.93 -1.99 -3.72
N VAL A 137 -11.39 -1.41 -2.62
CA VAL A 137 -11.75 0.00 -2.54
C VAL A 137 -10.90 0.66 -1.47
N VAL A 138 -10.36 1.85 -1.76
CA VAL A 138 -9.64 2.66 -0.78
C VAL A 138 -10.04 4.12 -0.90
N LYS A 139 -10.25 4.78 0.24
CA LYS A 139 -10.56 6.22 0.31
C LYS A 139 -9.55 6.88 1.25
N PRO A 140 -8.64 7.72 0.73
CA PRO A 140 -7.66 8.41 1.56
C PRO A 140 -8.33 9.46 2.46
N LYS A 141 -7.81 9.63 3.67
CA LYS A 141 -8.12 10.73 4.60
C LYS A 141 -7.39 12.03 4.20
N SER A 142 -7.65 13.14 4.90
CA SER A 142 -7.22 14.49 4.52
C SER A 142 -5.75 14.83 4.77
N SER A 143 -5.19 14.46 5.92
CA SER A 143 -3.83 14.80 6.36
C SER A 143 -2.86 13.64 6.09
N ALA A 144 -1.62 13.87 5.67
CA ALA A 144 -0.58 12.82 5.76
C ALA A 144 0.02 12.72 7.17
N CYS A 145 -0.34 13.66 8.06
CA CYS A 145 -0.03 13.62 9.47
C CYS A 145 -0.84 12.48 10.10
N ARG A 146 -0.13 11.46 10.55
CA ARG A 146 -0.68 10.28 11.18
C ARG A 146 -0.76 10.59 12.68
N ASP A 147 -1.96 10.91 13.14
CA ASP A 147 -2.25 11.09 14.56
C ASP A 147 -2.51 9.74 15.25
#